data_AF-A0A4Q3YHR1-F1
#
_entry.id   AF-A0A4Q3YHR1-F1
#
_cell.length_a   1.000
_cell.length_b   1.000
_cell.length_c   1.000
_cell.angle_alpha   90.00
_cell.angle_beta   90.00
_cell.angle_gamma   90.00
#
_symmetry.space_group_name_H-M   'P 1'
#
loop_
_entity.id
_entity.type
_entity.pdbx_description
1 polymer ?
#
loop_
_entity_poly.entity_id
_entity_poly.type
_entity_poly.pdbx_seq_one_letter_code
_entity_poly.pdbx_strand_id
1 'polypeptide(L)'
;GIHYVNGALIEDEVVDIGKPEAVMYEPGPNGQMTLVAVEYITTKGPAALDGHLFSLTGAPNRYGLPAFYELHVWAWRENPTGTFADMNPNVSCDAAVAPTN
;
A
#
# COMPACT_ATOMS: atom_id res chain seq x y z
N GLY A 1 3.97 6.83 -3.48
CA GLY A 1 2.76 7.70 -3.47
C GLY A 1 2.30 7.94 -2.05
N ILE A 2 1.12 8.56 -1.90
CA ILE A 2 0.43 8.81 -0.64
C ILE A 2 -0.52 7.64 -0.35
N HIS A 3 -0.39 7.03 0.82
CA HIS A 3 -1.20 5.88 1.25
C HIS A 3 -2.36 6.35 2.11
N TYR A 4 -3.56 5.89 1.78
CA TYR A 4 -4.75 6.08 2.60
C TYR A 4 -5.19 4.70 3.09
N VAL A 5 -5.10 4.50 4.39
CA VAL A 5 -5.35 3.23 5.06
C VAL A 5 -6.72 3.24 5.71
N ASN A 6 -7.46 2.16 5.55
CA ASN A 6 -8.70 1.93 6.28
C ASN A 6 -8.46 0.95 7.42
N GLY A 7 -8.22 1.48 8.63
CA GLY A 7 -7.94 0.67 9.81
C GLY A 7 -9.05 -0.34 10.16
N ALA A 8 -10.30 -0.05 9.84
CA ALA A 8 -11.41 -0.98 10.11
C ALA A 8 -11.31 -2.28 9.28
N LEU A 9 -10.74 -2.21 8.07
CA LEU A 9 -10.48 -3.41 7.25
C LEU A 9 -9.28 -4.20 7.78
N ILE A 10 -8.30 -3.54 8.41
CA ILE A 10 -7.20 -4.25 9.08
C ILE A 10 -7.72 -4.97 10.34
N GLU A 11 -8.61 -4.31 11.10
CA GLU A 11 -9.16 -4.84 12.36
C GLU A 11 -10.14 -5.99 12.17
N ASP A 12 -10.83 -6.09 11.03
CA ASP A 12 -11.74 -7.21 10.76
C ASP A 12 -11.00 -8.51 10.39
N GLU A 13 -9.70 -8.41 10.08
CA GLU A 13 -8.78 -9.50 9.74
C GLU A 13 -9.21 -10.33 8.50
N VAL A 14 -10.05 -9.76 7.63
CA VAL A 14 -10.53 -10.39 6.39
C VAL A 14 -9.89 -9.71 5.18
N VAL A 15 -8.95 -10.41 4.54
CA VAL A 15 -8.37 -9.96 3.28
C VAL A 15 -9.30 -10.32 2.11
N ASP A 16 -10.04 -9.34 1.60
CA ASP A 16 -10.94 -9.46 0.45
C ASP A 16 -10.35 -8.69 -0.75
N ILE A 17 -10.20 -9.37 -1.90
CA ILE A 17 -9.64 -8.77 -3.12
C ILE A 17 -10.38 -7.50 -3.55
N GLY A 18 -11.70 -7.40 -3.28
CA GLY A 18 -12.51 -6.23 -3.61
C GLY A 18 -12.45 -5.10 -2.59
N LYS A 19 -11.75 -5.29 -1.46
CA LYS A 19 -11.67 -4.34 -0.34
C LYS A 19 -10.24 -4.25 0.20
N PRO A 20 -9.31 -3.64 -0.57
CA PRO A 20 -7.95 -3.45 -0.10
C PRO A 20 -7.90 -2.58 1.15
N GLU A 21 -7.03 -2.93 2.11
CA GLU A 21 -6.85 -2.19 3.36
C GLU A 21 -6.21 -0.81 3.14
N ALA A 22 -5.42 -0.65 2.06
CA ALA A 22 -4.91 0.65 1.66
C ALA A 22 -5.04 0.90 0.15
N VAL A 23 -5.30 2.15 -0.20
CA VAL A 23 -5.21 2.68 -1.56
C VAL A 23 -4.07 3.69 -1.63
N MET A 24 -3.30 3.66 -2.72
CA MET A 24 -2.21 4.60 -2.94
C MET A 24 -2.49 5.52 -4.11
N TYR A 25 -2.27 6.81 -3.89
CA TYR A 25 -2.37 7.85 -4.90
C TYR A 25 -1.01 8.48 -5.21
N GLU A 26 -0.78 8.79 -6.48
CA GLU A 26 0.31 9.67 -6.92
C GLU A 26 -0.20 11.12 -6.98
N PRO A 27 0.41 12.06 -6.24
CA PRO A 27 0.06 13.46 -6.33
C PRO A 27 0.58 14.05 -7.65
N GLY A 28 -0.30 14.76 -8.36
CA GLY A 28 0.01 15.52 -9.56
C GLY A 28 -0.07 17.03 -9.33
N PRO A 29 0.23 17.83 -10.35
CA PRO A 29 0.09 19.29 -10.30
C PRO A 29 -1.32 19.70 -9.87
N ASN A 30 -1.43 20.85 -9.20
CA ASN A 30 -2.69 21.45 -8.77
C ASN A 30 -3.54 20.58 -7.82
N GLY A 31 -2.90 19.68 -7.06
CA GLY A 31 -3.58 18.83 -6.07
C GLY A 31 -4.36 17.66 -6.68
N GLN A 32 -4.15 17.33 -7.95
CA GLN A 32 -4.69 16.12 -8.55
C GLN A 32 -4.15 14.89 -7.82
N MET A 33 -5.00 13.90 -7.58
CA MET A 33 -4.60 12.60 -7.01
C MET A 33 -4.98 11.49 -7.99
N THR A 34 -3.98 10.75 -8.48
CA THR A 34 -4.20 9.62 -9.39
C THR A 34 -4.07 8.31 -8.61
N LEU A 35 -5.07 7.44 -8.65
CA LEU A 35 -5.00 6.12 -8.04
C LEU A 35 -3.98 5.27 -8.82
N VAL A 36 -2.97 4.73 -8.12
CA VAL A 36 -1.85 4.03 -8.77
C VAL A 36 -1.68 2.59 -8.29
N ALA A 37 -2.02 2.30 -7.04
CA ALA A 37 -1.83 0.98 -6.43
C ALA A 37 -2.79 0.76 -5.25
N VAL A 38 -2.81 -0.48 -4.77
CA VAL A 38 -3.46 -0.90 -3.52
C VAL A 38 -2.49 -1.75 -2.70
N GLU A 39 -2.72 -1.82 -1.40
CA GLU A 39 -2.04 -2.77 -0.53
C GLU A 39 -3.08 -3.58 0.24
N TYR A 40 -2.82 -4.88 0.34
CA TYR A 40 -3.54 -5.77 1.23
C TYR A 40 -2.71 -5.98 2.49
N ILE A 41 -3.31 -5.81 3.67
CA ILE A 41 -2.57 -5.76 4.94
C ILE A 41 -3.26 -6.64 5.97
N THR A 42 -2.49 -7.47 6.68
CA THR A 42 -3.01 -8.26 7.81
C THR A 42 -1.96 -8.45 8.89
N THR A 43 -2.39 -8.55 10.15
CA THR A 43 -1.52 -8.85 11.29
C THR A 43 -1.35 -10.35 11.52
N LYS A 44 -2.11 -11.19 10.80
CA LYS A 44 -2.04 -12.65 10.85
C LYS A 44 -1.21 -13.18 9.69
N GLY A 45 -0.43 -14.23 9.95
CA GLY A 45 0.25 -14.89 8.85
C GLY A 45 0.97 -16.19 9.21
N PRO A 46 1.66 -16.80 8.23
CA PRO A 46 1.88 -16.28 6.87
C PRO A 46 0.57 -16.13 6.07
N ALA A 47 0.51 -15.11 5.21
CA ALA A 47 -0.69 -14.75 4.43
C ALA A 47 -0.41 -14.79 2.92
N ALA A 48 -1.46 -15.01 2.15
CA ALA A 48 -1.43 -15.00 0.69
C ALA A 48 -2.78 -14.60 0.11
N LEU A 49 -2.77 -14.00 -1.07
CA LEU A 49 -3.97 -13.67 -1.85
C LEU A 49 -3.76 -14.13 -3.28
N ASP A 50 -4.68 -14.94 -3.81
CA ASP A 50 -4.59 -15.53 -5.16
C ASP A 50 -3.23 -16.15 -5.50
N GLY A 51 -2.60 -16.81 -4.52
CA GLY A 51 -1.30 -17.47 -4.68
C GLY A 51 -0.08 -16.57 -4.56
N HIS A 52 -0.26 -15.27 -4.29
CA HIS A 52 0.82 -14.33 -4.02
C HIS A 52 1.05 -14.20 -2.51
N LEU A 53 2.26 -14.51 -2.08
CA LEU A 53 2.68 -14.40 -0.68
C LEU A 53 2.82 -12.95 -0.27
N PHE A 54 2.47 -12.67 0.98
CA PHE A 54 2.64 -11.35 1.57
C PHE A 54 4.07 -11.22 2.13
N SER A 55 4.64 -10.04 1.98
CA SER A 55 5.91 -9.63 2.59
C SER A 55 5.69 -9.35 4.08
N LEU A 56 6.60 -9.84 4.93
CA LEU A 56 6.57 -9.55 6.37
C LEU A 56 7.31 -8.24 6.66
N THR A 57 6.59 -7.25 7.20
CA THR A 57 7.18 -6.11 7.90
C THR A 57 7.29 -6.43 9.39
N GLY A 58 8.52 -6.70 9.86
CA GLY A 58 8.78 -7.02 11.27
C GLY A 58 8.64 -5.84 12.23
N ALA A 59 8.74 -6.10 13.53
CA ALA A 59 8.85 -5.06 14.56
C ALA A 59 10.27 -5.06 15.17
N PRO A 60 10.86 -3.88 15.46
CA PRO A 60 10.35 -2.55 15.14
C PRO A 60 10.45 -2.22 13.64
N ASN A 61 9.56 -1.36 13.15
CA ASN A 61 9.57 -0.84 11.77
C ASN A 61 9.43 0.68 11.73
N ARG A 62 9.62 1.26 10.54
CA ARG A 62 9.55 2.71 10.28
C ARG A 62 8.19 3.35 10.60
N TYR A 63 7.14 2.55 10.70
CA TYR A 63 5.78 3.01 10.97
C TYR A 63 5.45 3.06 12.47
N GLY A 64 6.31 2.47 13.32
CA GLY A 64 6.04 2.34 14.76
C GLY A 64 4.88 1.36 15.06
N LEU A 65 4.53 0.49 14.12
CA LEU A 65 3.46 -0.49 14.26
C LEU A 65 4.01 -1.86 14.72
N PRO A 66 3.17 -2.74 15.31
CA PRO A 66 3.50 -4.16 15.44
C PRO A 66 3.85 -4.80 14.08
N ALA A 67 4.37 -6.02 14.11
CA ALA A 67 4.66 -6.73 12.86
C ALA A 67 3.37 -7.02 12.08
N PHE A 68 3.44 -6.92 10.75
CA PHE A 68 2.32 -7.19 9.84
C PHE A 68 2.81 -7.75 8.51
N TYR A 69 1.89 -8.33 7.77
CA TYR A 69 2.09 -8.85 6.41
C TYR A 69 1.41 -7.91 5.42
N GLU A 70 2.08 -7.61 4.31
CA GLU A 70 1.51 -6.80 3.24
C GLU A 70 1.74 -7.41 1.86
N LEU A 71 0.81 -7.16 0.94
CA LEU A 71 0.99 -7.39 -0.49
C LEU A 71 0.73 -6.09 -1.22
N HIS A 72 1.79 -5.48 -1.74
CA HIS A 72 1.69 -4.30 -2.59
C HIS A 72 1.26 -4.72 -4.00
N VAL A 73 0.27 -4.04 -4.59
CA VAL A 73 -0.22 -4.35 -5.94
C VAL A 73 -0.34 -3.07 -6.78
N TRP A 74 0.56 -2.95 -7.75
CA TRP A 74 0.54 -1.90 -8.78
C TRP A 74 -0.52 -2.19 -9.85
N ALA A 75 -1.80 -2.03 -9.49
CA ALA A 75 -2.92 -2.40 -10.35
C ALA A 75 -3.18 -1.40 -11.50
N TRP A 76 -2.78 -0.13 -11.37
CA TRP A 76 -3.04 0.90 -12.39
C TRP A 76 -1.78 1.51 -13.00
N ARG A 77 -0.74 1.72 -12.18
CA ARG A 77 0.53 2.28 -12.66
C ARG A 77 1.51 1.16 -12.96
N GLU A 78 1.89 1.01 -14.23
CA GLU A 78 2.89 0.03 -14.64
C GLU A 78 4.19 0.19 -13.82
N ASN A 79 4.70 -0.94 -13.33
CA ASN A 79 5.92 -0.98 -12.55
C ASN A 79 7.00 -1.83 -13.25
N PRO A 80 8.09 -1.22 -13.75
CA PRO A 80 9.17 -1.97 -14.40
C PRO A 80 9.93 -2.89 -13.45
N THR A 81 9.80 -2.71 -12.12
CA THR A 81 10.40 -3.61 -11.12
C THR A 81 9.46 -4.76 -10.73
N GLY A 82 8.23 -4.77 -11.24
CA GLY A 82 7.24 -5.84 -11.06
C GLY A 82 5.94 -5.36 -10.38
N THR A 83 4.82 -6.00 -10.74
CA THR A 83 3.48 -5.67 -10.23
C THR A 83 3.37 -5.74 -8.70
N PHE A 84 4.17 -6.58 -8.06
CA PHE A 84 4.14 -6.80 -6.60
C PHE A 84 5.36 -6.26 -5.86
N ALA A 85 6.20 -5.45 -6.52
CA ALA A 85 7.35 -4.84 -5.86
C ALA A 85 6.90 -3.72 -4.92
N ASP A 86 7.52 -3.60 -3.75
CA ASP A 86 7.17 -2.58 -2.75
C ASP A 86 7.30 -1.13 -3.27
N MET A 87 8.18 -0.91 -4.27
CA MET A 87 8.47 0.42 -4.82
C MET A 87 8.34 0.43 -6.34
N ASN A 88 7.89 1.56 -6.90
CA ASN A 88 7.82 1.82 -8.34
C ASN A 88 8.62 3.08 -8.69
N PRO A 89 9.67 2.99 -9.53
CA PRO A 89 10.49 4.15 -9.91
C PRO A 89 9.74 5.17 -10.78
N ASN A 90 8.58 4.81 -11.34
CA ASN A 90 7.75 5.69 -12.15
C ASN A 90 6.74 6.51 -11.33
N VAL A 91 6.78 6.42 -9.99
CA VAL A 91 5.90 7.16 -9.10
C VAL A 91 6.71 8.15 -8.26
N SER A 92 6.31 9.42 -8.30
CA SER A 92 6.94 10.49 -7.51
C SER A 92 5.97 11.09 -6.48
N CYS A 93 6.53 11.68 -5.43
CA CYS A 93 5.80 12.50 -4.47
C CYS A 93 6.20 13.99 -4.55
N ASP A 94 6.90 14.43 -5.60
CA ASP A 94 7.41 15.81 -5.72
C ASP A 94 6.30 16.88 -5.74
N ALA A 95 5.11 16.52 -6.23
CA ALA A 95 3.95 17.40 -6.23
C ALA A 95 3.12 17.32 -4.94
N ALA A 96 3.56 16.52 -3.94
CA ALA A 96 2.90 16.49 -2.65
C ALA A 96 3.11 17.83 -1.93
N VAL A 97 2.01 18.48 -1.56
CA VAL A 97 2.07 19.65 -0.70
C VAL A 97 2.32 19.16 0.73
N ALA A 98 3.38 19.66 1.37
CA ALA A 98 3.62 19.36 2.78
C ALA A 98 2.40 19.85 3.60
N PRO A 99 1.91 19.06 4.58
CA PRO A 99 0.82 19.52 5.43
C PRO A 99 1.26 20.81 6.14
N THR A 100 0.47 21.86 5.99
CA THR A 100 0.60 23.08 6.81
C THR A 100 0.03 22.77 8.19
N ASN A 101 0.89 22.79 9.21
CA ASN A 101 0.50 22.64 10.62
C ASN A 101 -0.36 23.81 11.10
#